data_AF-A0A1I6FNN2-F1
#
_entry.id   AF-A0A1I6FNN2-F1
#
_cell.length_a   1.000
_cell.length_b   1.000
_cell.length_c   1.000
_cell.angle_alpha   90.00
_cell.angle_beta   90.00
_cell.angle_gamma   90.00
#
_symmetry.space_group_name_H-M   'P 1'
#
loop_
_entity.id
_entity.type
_entity.pdbx_description
1 polymer ?
#
loop_
_entity_poly.entity_id
_entity_poly.type
_entity_poly.pdbx_seq_one_letter_code
_entity_poly.pdbx_strand_id
1 'polypeptide(L)' 'MQTKATEWMLAVTNIFENKRSYVLGDPELELLGDRDKLAQWRHKGMGPAYYRLGRKIVYRGGDLNQWVEAHRVDPNAGGK' A
#
# COMPACT_ATOMS: atom_id res chain seq x y z
N MET A 1 -9.47 27.45 -8.80
CA MET A 1 -8.28 27.50 -7.91
C MET A 1 -8.23 26.20 -7.09
N GLN A 2 -7.93 25.07 -7.74
CA GLN A 2 -7.79 23.75 -7.09
C GLN A 2 -7.13 22.73 -8.05
N THR A 3 -5.94 22.99 -8.57
CA THR A 3 -5.38 22.18 -9.69
C THR A 3 -3.86 22.13 -9.70
N LYS A 4 -3.25 21.85 -8.55
CA LYS A 4 -1.87 21.31 -8.55
C LYS A 4 -1.76 20.08 -7.66
N ALA A 5 -2.26 20.15 -6.42
CA ALA A 5 -2.24 19.00 -5.51
C ALA A 5 -2.86 17.71 -6.10
N THR A 6 -3.99 17.85 -6.81
CA THR A 6 -4.63 16.72 -7.49
C THR A 6 -3.78 16.15 -8.62
N GLU A 7 -3.02 16.99 -9.32
CA GLU A 7 -2.21 16.61 -10.49
C GLU A 7 -0.93 15.86 -10.08
N TRP A 8 -0.30 16.26 -8.95
CA TRP A 8 0.77 15.48 -8.33
C TRP A 8 0.27 14.16 -7.71
N MET A 9 -0.98 14.11 -7.24
CA MET A 9 -1.61 12.86 -6.78
C MET A 9 -1.97 11.90 -7.93
N LEU A 10 -2.10 12.38 -9.17
CA LEU A 10 -2.37 11.55 -10.35
C LEU A 10 -1.13 10.85 -10.90
N ALA A 11 0.08 11.30 -10.53
CA ALA A 11 1.33 10.68 -10.94
C ALA A 11 1.72 9.44 -10.11
N VAL A 12 1.05 9.21 -8.97
CA VAL A 12 1.22 7.97 -8.20
C VAL A 12 0.54 6.85 -8.96
N THR A 13 1.31 5.86 -9.41
CA THR A 13 0.76 4.66 -10.04
C THR A 13 -0.17 3.98 -9.03
N ASN A 14 -1.47 3.96 -9.33
CA ASN A 14 -2.46 3.33 -8.46
C ASN A 14 -2.53 1.83 -8.74
N ILE A 15 -1.66 1.08 -8.07
CA ILE A 15 -1.65 -0.40 -8.12
C ILE A 15 -2.92 -0.98 -7.49
N PHE A 16 -3.41 -0.33 -6.43
CA PHE A 16 -4.66 -0.64 -5.75
C PHE A 16 -5.70 0.44 -6.02
N GLU A 17 -6.99 0.07 -6.01
CA GLU A 17 -8.09 1.01 -6.12
C GLU A 17 -8.16 1.87 -4.84
N ASN A 18 -7.87 3.17 -4.99
CA ASN A 18 -7.62 4.09 -3.86
C ASN A 18 -8.72 4.11 -2.78
N LYS A 19 -10.00 3.97 -3.18
CA LYS A 19 -11.15 4.01 -2.27
C LYS A 19 -11.63 2.63 -1.81
N ARG A 20 -11.09 1.54 -2.37
CA ARG A 20 -11.44 0.18 -1.96
C ARG A 20 -10.76 -0.18 -0.65
N SER A 21 -11.46 -0.98 0.14
CA SER A 21 -10.90 -1.66 1.30
C SER A 21 -10.62 -3.11 0.95
N TYR A 22 -9.43 -3.58 1.30
CA TYR A 22 -8.94 -4.93 1.03
C TYR A 22 -8.82 -5.72 2.32
N VAL A 23 -9.11 -7.00 2.28
CA VAL A 23 -9.06 -7.92 3.42
C VAL A 23 -8.12 -9.08 3.14
N LEU A 24 -7.61 -9.72 4.19
CA LEU A 24 -6.72 -10.87 4.01
C LEU A 24 -7.43 -11.98 3.22
N GLY A 25 -6.87 -12.37 2.08
CA GLY A 25 -7.44 -13.33 1.14
C GLY A 25 -7.92 -12.71 -0.17
N ASP A 26 -8.00 -11.38 -0.25
CA ASP A 26 -8.19 -10.69 -1.53
C ASP A 26 -6.96 -10.98 -2.42
N PRO A 27 -7.16 -11.45 -3.67
CA PRO A 27 -6.05 -11.85 -4.55
C PRO A 27 -5.12 -10.68 -4.88
N GLU A 28 -5.62 -9.44 -4.86
CA GLU A 28 -4.79 -8.26 -5.09
C GLU A 28 -3.69 -8.08 -4.03
N LEU A 29 -3.92 -8.56 -2.79
CA LEU A 29 -2.91 -8.48 -1.74
C LEU A 29 -1.74 -9.46 -1.94
N GLU A 30 -1.90 -10.48 -2.78
CA GLU A 30 -0.83 -11.45 -3.10
C GLU A 30 0.39 -10.77 -3.73
N LEU A 31 0.20 -9.61 -4.36
CA LEU A 31 1.28 -8.78 -4.88
C LEU A 31 2.28 -8.32 -3.79
N LEU A 32 1.79 -8.13 -2.57
CA LEU A 32 2.63 -7.75 -1.41
C LEU A 32 3.24 -8.99 -0.76
N GLY A 33 2.48 -10.09 -0.75
CA GLY A 33 2.87 -11.36 -0.15
C GLY A 33 1.66 -12.20 0.24
N ASP A 34 1.93 -13.46 0.58
CA ASP A 34 0.94 -14.32 1.19
C ASP A 34 0.49 -13.82 2.58
N ARG A 35 -0.51 -14.52 3.12
CA ARG A 35 -1.11 -14.17 4.42
C ARG A 35 -0.09 -14.19 5.56
N ASP A 36 0.86 -15.13 5.52
CA ASP A 36 1.84 -15.33 6.58
C ASP A 36 2.91 -14.23 6.55
N LYS A 37 3.41 -13.86 5.38
CA LYS A 37 4.30 -12.72 5.19
C LYS A 37 3.65 -11.42 5.68
N LEU A 38 2.39 -11.19 5.33
CA LEU A 38 1.65 -10.01 5.81
C LEU A 38 1.45 -10.06 7.34
N ALA A 39 1.24 -11.24 7.94
CA ALA A 39 1.17 -11.39 9.39
C ALA A 39 2.51 -11.08 10.07
N GLN A 40 3.63 -11.58 9.51
CA GLN A 40 4.96 -11.28 10.00
C GLN A 40 5.28 -9.78 9.92
N TRP A 41 4.91 -9.12 8.83
CA TRP A 41 5.09 -7.67 8.68
C TRP A 41 4.38 -6.90 9.78
N ARG A 42 3.09 -7.18 10.01
CA ARG A 42 2.33 -6.54 11.09
C ARG A 42 2.93 -6.82 12.47
N HIS A 43 3.40 -8.04 12.73
CA HIS A 43 4.06 -8.38 13.99
C HIS A 43 5.37 -7.58 14.19
N LYS A 44 6.12 -7.34 13.11
CA LYS A 44 7.35 -6.56 13.12
C LYS A 44 7.14 -5.04 13.01
N GLY A 45 5.90 -4.56 12.93
CA GLY A 45 5.60 -3.14 12.70
C GLY A 45 6.02 -2.64 11.32
N MET A 46 6.05 -3.53 10.32
CA MET A 46 6.44 -3.24 8.93
C MET A 46 5.22 -3.30 7.99
N GLY A 47 5.40 -2.77 6.78
CA GLY A 47 4.43 -2.87 5.69
C GLY A 47 3.44 -1.69 5.64
N PRO A 48 2.41 -1.78 4.78
CA PRO A 48 1.41 -0.74 4.64
C PRO A 48 0.59 -0.53 5.92
N ALA A 49 0.06 0.68 6.09
CA ALA A 49 -0.88 0.98 7.16
C ALA A 49 -2.14 0.12 7.05
N TYR A 50 -2.69 -0.28 8.19
CA TYR A 50 -3.87 -1.14 8.27
C TYR A 50 -4.77 -0.75 9.44
N TYR A 51 -6.04 -1.06 9.30
CA TYR A 51 -6.99 -1.01 10.40
C TYR A 51 -7.13 -2.39 11.04
N ARG A 52 -7.20 -2.43 12.37
CA ARG A 52 -7.58 -3.61 13.13
C ARG A 52 -9.01 -3.45 13.62
N LEU A 53 -9.94 -4.16 12.96
CA LEU A 53 -11.36 -4.19 13.32
C LEU A 53 -11.66 -5.53 13.99
N GLY A 54 -11.39 -5.60 15.30
CA GLY A 54 -11.45 -6.84 16.07
C GLY A 54 -10.41 -7.87 15.58
N ARG A 55 -10.91 -8.98 15.02
CA ARG A 55 -10.07 -10.04 14.41
C ARG A 55 -9.78 -9.79 12.93
N LYS A 56 -10.42 -8.78 12.31
CA LYS A 56 -10.27 -8.47 10.89
C LYS A 56 -9.18 -7.42 10.67
N ILE A 57 -8.32 -7.69 9.69
CA ILE A 57 -7.32 -6.74 9.19
C ILE A 57 -7.83 -6.20 7.87
N VAL A 58 -7.82 -4.87 7.74
CA VAL A 58 -8.27 -4.17 6.55
C VAL A 58 -7.18 -3.21 6.08
N TYR A 59 -6.87 -3.25 4.79
CA TYR A 59 -5.99 -2.29 4.13
C TYR A 59 -6.84 -1.34 3.27
N ARG A 60 -6.55 -0.04 3.29
CA ARG A 60 -7.16 0.91 2.35
C ARG A 60 -6.28 1.01 1.11
N GLY A 61 -6.86 0.98 -0.08
CA GLY A 61 -6.09 1.06 -1.33
C GLY A 61 -5.15 2.28 -1.39
N GLY A 62 -5.60 3.44 -0.89
CA GLY A 62 -4.74 4.62 -0.79
C GLY A 62 -3.53 4.46 0.11
N ASP A 63 -3.64 3.71 1.21
CA ASP A 63 -2.52 3.44 2.12
C ASP A 63 -1.56 2.42 1.51
N LEU A 64 -2.09 1.46 0.75
CA LEU A 64 -1.29 0.51 -0.03
C LEU A 64 -0.46 1.23 -1.10
N ASN A 65 -1.10 2.10 -1.89
CA ASN A 65 -0.41 2.87 -2.93
C ASN A 65 0.65 3.79 -2.34
N GLN A 66 0.34 4.51 -1.25
CA GLN A 66 1.32 5.34 -0.54
C GLN A 66 2.51 4.52 -0.05
N TRP A 67 2.26 3.32 0.50
CA TRP A 67 3.34 2.46 0.97
C TRP A 67 4.21 1.96 -0.18
N VAL A 68 3.62 1.49 -1.28
CA VAL A 68 4.40 1.02 -2.44
C VAL A 68 5.23 2.14 -3.05
N GLU A 69 4.66 3.34 -3.19
CA GLU A 69 5.39 4.49 -3.73
C GLU A 69 6.58 4.86 -2.83
N ALA A 70 6.38 4.88 -1.51
CA ALA A 70 7.45 5.16 -0.55
C ALA A 70 8.58 4.10 -0.54
N HIS A 71 8.30 2.88 -1.02
CA HIS A 71 9.25 1.77 -1.10
C HIS A 71 9.68 1.48 -2.53
N ARG A 72 9.32 2.34 -3.50
CA ARG A 72 9.73 2.20 -4.90
C ARG A 72 11.24 2.41 -4.99
N VAL A 73 11.95 1.41 -5.49
CA VAL A 73 13.37 1.52 -5.82
C VAL A 73 13.47 2.06 -7.25
N ASP A 74 14.14 3.19 -7.43
CA ASP A 74 14.51 3.70 -8.74
C ASP A 74 15.98 3.33 -9.03
N PRO A 75 16.24 2.39 -9.95
CA PRO A 75 17.59 1.95 -10.27
C PRO A 75 18.53 3.08 -10.76
N ASN A 76 17.96 4.18 -11.26
CA ASN A 76 18.71 5.31 -11.80
C ASN A 76 18.85 6.48 -10.81
N ALA A 77 18.19 6.43 -9.64
CA ALA A 77 18.25 7.52 -8.66
C ALA A 77 19.58 7.60 -7.89
N GLY A 78 20.60 6.83 -8.30
CA GLY A 78 21.93 6.85 -7.72
C GLY A 78 22.06 5.82 -6.61
N GLY A 79 22.48 4.60 -6.97
CA GLY A 79 23.18 3.74 -6.03
C GLY A 79 24.38 4.48 -5.48
N LYS A 80 24.53 4.49 -4.15
CA LYS A 80 25.79 4.91 -3.51
C LYS A 80 26.86 3.85 -3.73
#